data_AF-A0A815VR79-F1
#
_entry.id   AF-A0A815VR79-F1
#
_cell.length_a   1.000
_cell.length_b   1.000
_cell.length_c   1.000
_cell.angle_alpha   90.00
_cell.angle_beta   90.00
_cell.angle_gamma   90.00
#
_symmetry.space_group_name_H-M   'P 1'
#
loop_
_entity.id
_entity.type
_entity.pdbx_description
1 polymer ?
#
loop_
_entity_poly.entity_id
_entity_poly.type
_entity_poly.pdbx_seq_one_letter_code
_entity_poly.pdbx_strand_id
1 'polypeptide(L)'
;MALALLPPQEVETAFYNIRASENNKVKQELRQLFLYFENQWLTNTPVEMWNVHGCEQRTNNTCEVDAQSERQTSIYSPPFYSSPTGYKMRVRLYLNGYGNARRTHMSLFFVLMQSEYDVILKFPFNYKVTFCLYDQTPAQRHIIDSFRPDIKSNSFQRPRSEMNIASGIPKFCPLSVIQQEDNVYVRDDTMFIKIRVNFDDMPKTLLPYALCLNPGLPLHVRQEMVEKEAKRRKKAG
;
A
#
# COMPACT_ATOMS: atom_id res chain seq x y z
N MET A 1 28.61 7.78 9.86
CA MET A 1 27.76 7.58 8.66
C MET A 1 26.94 6.32 8.91
N ALA A 2 25.62 6.44 9.02
CA ALA A 2 24.73 5.32 8.82
C ALA A 2 23.63 5.85 7.93
N LEU A 3 23.59 5.35 6.70
CA LEU A 3 22.67 5.72 5.62
C LEU A 3 21.26 5.18 5.89
N ALA A 4 20.86 5.28 7.16
CA ALA A 4 19.60 4.83 7.68
C ALA A 4 18.45 5.78 7.53
N LEU A 5 18.62 6.82 6.73
CA LEU A 5 17.67 7.93 6.70
C LEU A 5 17.49 8.51 5.30
N LEU A 6 18.07 7.93 4.24
CA LEU A 6 17.87 8.52 2.91
C LEU A 6 16.44 8.26 2.40
N PRO A 7 15.78 9.30 1.86
CA PRO A 7 14.55 9.15 1.12
C PRO A 7 14.75 8.09 0.02
N PRO A 8 13.82 7.14 -0.19
CA PRO A 8 14.02 5.98 -1.07
C PRO A 8 14.54 6.29 -2.49
N GLN A 9 14.27 7.51 -2.98
CA GLN A 9 14.64 8.01 -4.31
C GLN A 9 16.06 8.64 -4.35
N GLU A 10 16.59 9.05 -3.20
CA GLU A 10 18.00 9.42 -3.03
C GLU A 10 18.87 8.23 -2.63
N VAL A 11 18.27 7.11 -2.20
CA VAL A 11 19.00 5.89 -1.79
C VAL A 11 19.85 5.35 -2.95
N GLU A 12 19.30 5.29 -4.16
CA GLU A 12 20.01 4.83 -5.36
C GLU A 12 21.12 5.81 -5.80
N THR A 13 20.82 7.11 -5.84
CA THR A 13 21.75 8.20 -6.22
C THR A 13 22.90 8.37 -5.24
N ALA A 14 22.64 8.24 -3.94
CA ALA A 14 23.68 8.25 -2.92
C ALA A 14 24.53 6.96 -2.96
N PHE A 15 23.93 5.81 -3.27
CA PHE A 15 24.65 4.57 -3.53
C PHE A 15 25.69 4.75 -4.65
N TYR A 16 25.30 5.47 -5.71
CA TYR A 16 26.16 5.80 -6.84
C TYR A 16 27.29 6.77 -6.47
N ASN A 17 26.98 7.88 -5.78
CA ASN A 17 27.95 8.90 -5.35
C ASN A 17 28.98 8.39 -4.31
N ILE A 18 28.63 7.39 -3.50
CA ILE A 18 29.53 6.78 -2.52
C ILE A 18 30.41 5.69 -3.17
N ARG A 19 29.88 4.92 -4.13
CA ARG A 19 30.67 3.97 -4.94
C ARG A 19 31.77 4.68 -5.76
N ALA A 20 31.52 5.91 -6.19
CA ALA A 20 32.47 6.76 -6.91
C ALA A 20 33.55 7.41 -6.02
N SER A 21 33.43 7.35 -4.68
CA SER A 21 34.41 7.95 -3.75
C SER A 21 35.76 7.23 -3.75
N GLU A 22 36.87 7.99 -3.76
CA GLU A 22 38.24 7.47 -3.91
C GLU A 22 38.90 7.00 -2.58
N ASN A 23 38.27 7.25 -1.43
CA ASN A 23 38.88 6.92 -0.14
C ASN A 23 38.60 5.46 0.28
N ASN A 24 39.58 4.58 0.04
CA ASN A 24 39.44 3.12 0.17
C ASN A 24 39.14 2.63 1.59
N LYS A 25 39.57 3.33 2.65
CA LYS A 25 39.35 2.87 4.04
C LYS A 25 37.89 3.03 4.46
N VAL A 26 37.24 4.12 4.01
CA VAL A 26 35.81 4.41 4.24
C VAL A 26 34.91 3.45 3.44
N LYS A 27 35.34 3.07 2.23
CA LYS A 27 34.65 2.08 1.39
C LYS A 27 34.50 0.71 2.07
N GLN A 28 35.51 0.28 2.83
CA GLN A 28 35.55 -1.05 3.41
C GLN A 28 34.67 -1.15 4.67
N GLU A 29 34.68 -0.13 5.53
CA GLU A 29 33.83 -0.09 6.73
C GLU A 29 32.34 0.09 6.43
N LEU A 30 32.02 0.88 5.40
CA LEU A 30 30.61 1.13 5.05
C LEU A 30 29.98 -0.02 4.26
N ARG A 31 30.78 -0.88 3.62
CA ARG A 31 30.27 -1.99 2.78
C ARG A 31 29.33 -2.92 3.54
N GLN A 32 29.63 -3.24 4.80
CA GLN A 32 28.77 -4.11 5.62
C GLN A 32 27.49 -3.39 6.08
N LEU A 33 27.56 -2.08 6.33
CA LEU A 33 26.39 -1.26 6.68
C LEU A 33 25.43 -1.08 5.51
N PHE A 34 25.94 -1.09 4.27
CA PHE A 34 25.15 -0.99 3.05
C PHE A 34 24.43 -2.28 2.68
N LEU A 35 25.08 -3.44 2.83
CA LEU A 35 24.42 -4.74 2.66
C LEU A 35 23.25 -4.92 3.64
N TYR A 36 23.34 -4.32 4.83
CA TYR A 36 22.24 -4.27 5.80
C TYR A 36 21.09 -3.35 5.35
N PHE A 37 21.40 -2.19 4.77
CA PHE A 37 20.40 -1.26 4.22
C PHE A 37 19.57 -1.88 3.09
N GLU A 38 20.26 -2.49 2.16
CA GLU A 38 19.65 -3.13 0.99
C GLU A 38 18.73 -4.27 1.42
N ASN A 39 19.17 -5.12 2.35
CA ASN A 39 18.38 -6.27 2.80
C ASN A 39 17.29 -5.96 3.83
N GLN A 40 17.24 -4.77 4.45
CA GLN A 40 16.31 -4.47 5.55
C GLN A 40 15.41 -3.25 5.29
N TRP A 41 15.85 -2.29 4.48
CA TRP A 41 15.10 -1.06 4.19
C TRP A 41 14.44 -1.07 2.82
N LEU A 42 15.01 -1.79 1.84
CA LEU A 42 14.39 -1.97 0.53
C LEU A 42 13.39 -3.15 0.51
N THR A 43 13.33 -3.95 1.57
CA THR A 43 12.27 -4.95 1.81
C THR A 43 11.11 -4.40 2.64
N ASN A 44 10.77 -3.11 2.47
CA ASN A 44 9.42 -2.65 2.75
C ASN A 44 8.54 -3.24 1.64
N THR A 45 7.88 -4.36 1.95
CA THR A 45 7.10 -5.17 1.00
C THR A 45 6.34 -4.27 0.02
N PRO A 46 6.74 -4.22 -1.26
CA PRO A 46 5.98 -3.51 -2.27
C PRO A 46 4.56 -4.08 -2.24
N VAL A 47 3.56 -3.23 -2.00
CA VAL A 47 2.20 -3.62 -2.38
C VAL A 47 2.24 -3.76 -3.90
N GLU A 48 2.02 -4.99 -4.36
CA GLU A 48 2.10 -5.34 -5.77
C GLU A 48 1.19 -4.40 -6.57
N MET A 49 1.73 -3.83 -7.66
CA MET A 49 0.91 -3.03 -8.56
C MET A 49 -0.17 -3.97 -9.11
N TRP A 50 -1.42 -3.60 -8.91
CA TRP A 50 -2.51 -4.41 -9.41
C TRP A 50 -2.73 -4.09 -10.88
N ASN A 51 -2.42 -5.06 -11.73
CA ASN A 51 -2.59 -5.00 -13.16
C ASN A 51 -3.92 -5.67 -13.52
N VAL A 52 -4.82 -4.94 -14.17
CA VAL A 52 -5.98 -5.56 -14.82
C VAL A 52 -5.57 -5.83 -16.27
N HIS A 53 -5.10 -7.04 -16.57
CA HIS A 53 -4.63 -7.46 -17.90
C HIS A 53 -5.35 -8.75 -18.32
N GLY A 54 -5.61 -8.94 -19.62
CA GLY A 54 -6.08 -10.22 -20.16
C GLY A 54 -7.41 -10.71 -19.60
N CYS A 55 -8.29 -9.79 -19.18
CA CYS A 55 -9.65 -10.16 -18.82
C CYS A 55 -10.39 -10.54 -20.11
N GLU A 56 -10.61 -11.84 -20.36
CA GLU A 56 -11.28 -12.38 -21.56
C GLU A 56 -12.63 -11.70 -21.87
N GLN A 57 -13.22 -11.05 -20.86
CA GLN A 57 -14.36 -10.18 -20.98
C GLN A 57 -13.91 -8.75 -21.26
N ARG A 58 -13.80 -8.39 -22.55
CA ARG A 58 -13.60 -7.02 -23.03
C ARG A 58 -14.41 -6.03 -22.19
N THR A 59 -13.69 -5.16 -21.47
CA THR A 59 -14.18 -4.20 -20.46
C THR A 59 -14.93 -3.01 -21.04
N ASN A 60 -15.25 -3.03 -22.33
CA ASN A 60 -16.14 -2.06 -22.96
C ASN A 60 -17.50 -2.63 -23.38
N ASN A 61 -17.75 -3.96 -23.35
CA ASN A 61 -19.06 -4.49 -23.75
C ASN A 61 -19.65 -5.58 -22.83
N THR A 62 -18.85 -6.45 -22.20
CA THR A 62 -19.43 -7.58 -21.43
C THR A 62 -19.87 -7.17 -20.02
N CYS A 63 -19.11 -6.27 -19.38
CA CYS A 63 -19.59 -5.58 -18.19
C CYS A 63 -20.63 -4.51 -18.53
N GLU A 64 -20.84 -4.12 -19.79
CA GLU A 64 -22.00 -3.30 -20.13
C GLU A 64 -23.26 -4.15 -20.21
N VAL A 65 -23.24 -5.36 -20.78
CA VAL A 65 -24.42 -6.25 -20.75
C VAL A 65 -24.78 -6.65 -19.31
N ASP A 66 -23.79 -6.98 -18.48
CA ASP A 66 -24.04 -7.33 -17.06
C ASP A 66 -24.20 -6.12 -16.13
N ALA A 67 -23.56 -4.97 -16.36
CA ALA A 67 -23.83 -3.75 -15.58
C ALA A 67 -25.01 -2.90 -16.12
N GLN A 68 -25.53 -3.24 -17.30
CA GLN A 68 -26.90 -2.91 -17.72
C GLN A 68 -27.91 -3.90 -17.15
N SER A 69 -27.50 -5.14 -16.84
CA SER A 69 -28.25 -6.02 -15.94
C SER A 69 -28.22 -5.53 -14.48
N GLU A 70 -29.14 -5.99 -13.65
CA GLU A 70 -29.17 -5.67 -12.22
C GLU A 70 -28.02 -6.29 -11.42
N ARG A 71 -27.26 -7.24 -11.99
CA ARG A 71 -26.12 -7.89 -11.33
C ARG A 71 -24.88 -7.02 -11.40
N GLN A 72 -24.56 -6.38 -10.29
CA GLN A 72 -23.36 -5.57 -10.17
C GLN A 72 -22.08 -6.43 -10.23
N THR A 73 -21.28 -6.28 -11.28
CA THR A 73 -19.97 -6.94 -11.41
C THR A 73 -18.88 -6.12 -10.71
N SER A 74 -18.01 -6.80 -9.96
CA SER A 74 -16.92 -6.18 -9.21
C SER A 74 -15.71 -7.09 -9.21
N ILE A 75 -14.51 -6.52 -9.25
CA ILE A 75 -13.25 -7.26 -9.31
C ILE A 75 -12.53 -7.09 -7.98
N TYR A 76 -11.89 -8.15 -7.48
CA TYR A 76 -11.02 -8.08 -6.31
C TYR A 76 -9.57 -8.22 -6.71
N SER A 77 -8.69 -7.45 -6.07
CA SER A 77 -7.25 -7.72 -6.11
C SER A 77 -6.94 -9.03 -5.36
N PRO A 78 -5.77 -9.64 -5.62
CA PRO A 78 -5.20 -10.60 -4.69
C PRO A 78 -5.12 -10.00 -3.26
N PRO A 79 -5.28 -10.82 -2.21
CA PRO A 79 -4.98 -10.40 -0.85
C PRO A 79 -3.50 -10.08 -0.68
N PHE A 80 -3.21 -9.07 0.12
CA PHE A 80 -1.84 -8.68 0.46
C PHE A 80 -1.76 -8.21 1.91
N TYR A 81 -0.54 -8.14 2.43
CA TYR A 81 -0.29 -7.83 3.83
C TYR A 81 0.45 -6.50 3.99
N SER A 82 0.18 -5.78 5.08
CA SER A 82 0.94 -4.56 5.41
C SER A 82 2.37 -4.84 5.87
N SER A 83 2.64 -6.05 6.34
CA SER A 83 3.96 -6.59 6.76
C SER A 83 3.82 -8.11 6.93
N PRO A 84 4.91 -8.89 7.13
CA PRO A 84 4.81 -10.35 7.30
C PRO A 84 3.85 -10.82 8.41
N THR A 85 3.64 -9.99 9.44
CA THR A 85 2.69 -10.25 10.54
C THR A 85 1.60 -9.18 10.64
N GLY A 86 1.40 -8.42 9.56
CA GLY A 86 0.56 -7.23 9.50
C GLY A 86 -0.91 -7.51 9.17
N TYR A 87 -1.65 -6.43 8.90
CA TYR A 87 -3.04 -6.54 8.45
C TYR A 87 -3.10 -7.24 7.09
N LYS A 88 -4.02 -8.20 6.95
CA LYS A 88 -4.41 -8.74 5.65
C LYS A 88 -5.49 -7.86 5.03
N MET A 89 -5.33 -7.53 3.77
CA MET A 89 -6.16 -6.55 3.08
C MET A 89 -6.26 -6.86 1.59
N ARG A 90 -7.30 -6.33 0.94
CA ARG A 90 -7.46 -6.36 -0.52
C ARG A 90 -8.23 -5.13 -1.03
N VAL A 91 -8.25 -4.96 -2.34
CA VAL A 91 -9.01 -3.90 -3.02
C VAL A 91 -10.19 -4.51 -3.77
N ARG A 92 -11.31 -3.81 -3.81
CA ARG A 92 -12.48 -4.11 -4.63
C ARG A 92 -12.74 -2.95 -5.59
N LEU A 93 -12.79 -3.27 -6.88
CA LEU A 93 -13.00 -2.33 -7.97
C LEU A 93 -14.37 -2.54 -8.60
N TYR A 94 -15.06 -1.43 -8.86
CA TYR A 94 -16.22 -1.40 -9.74
C TYR A 94 -15.90 -0.50 -10.92
N LEU A 95 -15.65 -1.11 -12.08
CA LEU A 95 -15.33 -0.39 -13.31
C LEU A 95 -16.46 0.56 -13.71
N ASN A 96 -17.72 0.16 -13.55
CA ASN A 96 -18.90 0.98 -13.88
C ASN A 96 -19.56 1.65 -12.64
N GLY A 97 -18.80 1.78 -11.55
CA GLY A 97 -19.23 2.45 -10.33
C GLY A 97 -20.12 1.64 -9.40
N TYR A 98 -20.32 2.16 -8.19
CA TYR A 98 -21.19 1.61 -7.15
C TYR A 98 -22.11 2.66 -6.55
N GLY A 99 -23.34 2.24 -6.19
CA GLY A 99 -24.32 3.10 -5.54
C GLY A 99 -24.64 4.33 -6.39
N ASN A 100 -24.54 5.52 -5.78
CA ASN A 100 -24.80 6.80 -6.44
C ASN A 100 -23.72 7.23 -7.48
N ALA A 101 -22.66 6.43 -7.63
CA ALA A 101 -21.59 6.66 -8.62
C ALA A 101 -21.72 5.74 -9.86
N ARG A 102 -22.70 4.84 -9.87
CA ARG A 102 -22.95 3.91 -10.99
C ARG A 102 -23.09 4.67 -12.31
N ARG A 103 -22.47 4.16 -13.37
CA ARG A 103 -22.47 4.73 -14.74
C ARG A 103 -21.87 6.13 -14.88
N THR A 104 -21.26 6.67 -13.83
CA THR A 104 -20.65 8.01 -13.88
C THR A 104 -19.18 8.00 -13.47
N HIS A 105 -18.81 7.12 -12.53
CA HIS A 105 -17.44 7.00 -12.06
C HIS A 105 -17.05 5.53 -11.90
N MET A 106 -15.76 5.25 -12.01
CA MET A 106 -15.12 4.08 -11.44
C MET A 106 -15.04 4.24 -9.91
N SER A 107 -15.32 3.16 -9.16
CA SER A 107 -15.29 3.15 -7.70
C SER A 107 -14.22 2.19 -7.16
N LEU A 108 -13.47 2.64 -6.15
CA LEU A 108 -12.46 1.84 -5.46
C LEU A 108 -12.76 1.68 -3.98
N PHE A 109 -12.69 0.45 -3.49
CA PHE A 109 -12.94 0.13 -2.09
C PHE A 109 -11.80 -0.69 -1.49
N PHE A 110 -11.49 -0.38 -0.24
CA PHE A 110 -10.58 -1.13 0.60
C PHE A 110 -11.37 -2.18 1.37
N VAL A 111 -10.78 -3.37 1.53
CA VAL A 111 -11.34 -4.47 2.29
C VAL A 111 -10.31 -4.93 3.30
N LEU A 112 -10.66 -4.86 4.57
CA LEU A 112 -9.92 -5.48 5.66
C LEU A 112 -10.31 -6.95 5.75
N MET A 113 -9.32 -7.85 5.79
CA MET A 113 -9.54 -9.29 5.81
C MET A 113 -9.06 -9.91 7.11
N GLN A 114 -9.67 -11.02 7.49
CA GLN A 114 -9.22 -11.79 8.66
C GLN A 114 -7.82 -12.36 8.43
N SER A 115 -6.98 -12.29 9.46
CA SER A 115 -5.64 -12.87 9.49
C SER A 115 -5.36 -13.58 10.81
N GLU A 116 -4.42 -14.52 10.79
CA GLU A 116 -3.92 -15.18 12.02
C GLU A 116 -3.24 -14.19 12.99
N TYR A 117 -2.77 -13.04 12.47
CA TYR A 117 -2.10 -12.00 13.24
C TYR A 117 -3.07 -10.98 13.85
N ASP A 118 -4.38 -11.07 13.60
CA ASP A 118 -5.36 -10.09 14.11
C ASP A 118 -5.36 -9.98 15.64
N VAL A 119 -4.89 -11.01 16.36
CA VAL A 119 -4.79 -11.00 17.83
C VAL A 119 -3.72 -10.04 18.36
N ILE A 120 -2.67 -9.78 17.58
CA ILE A 120 -1.58 -8.88 17.97
C ILE A 120 -1.76 -7.47 17.40
N LEU A 121 -2.69 -7.27 16.46
CA LEU A 121 -2.89 -5.98 15.77
C LEU A 121 -3.87 -5.05 16.51
N LYS A 122 -3.69 -3.74 16.29
CA LYS A 122 -4.55 -2.68 16.83
C LYS A 122 -5.86 -2.65 16.05
N PHE A 123 -6.98 -2.60 16.77
CA PHE A 123 -8.29 -2.33 16.19
C PHE A 123 -9.04 -1.27 17.02
N PRO A 124 -9.97 -0.50 16.41
CA PRO A 124 -10.30 -0.49 14.98
C PRO A 124 -9.15 0.03 14.10
N PHE A 125 -9.11 -0.45 12.85
CA PHE A 125 -8.15 -0.01 11.84
C PHE A 125 -8.38 1.47 11.56
N ASN A 126 -7.35 2.31 11.79
CA ASN A 126 -7.44 3.76 11.69
C ASN A 126 -6.21 4.37 11.02
N TYR A 127 -5.76 3.73 9.94
CA TYR A 127 -4.63 4.19 9.14
C TYR A 127 -5.15 4.79 7.83
N LYS A 128 -4.63 5.96 7.43
CA LYS A 128 -5.07 6.63 6.19
C LYS A 128 -4.78 5.72 4.99
N VAL A 129 -5.79 5.50 4.15
CA VAL A 129 -5.67 4.70 2.92
C VAL A 129 -5.68 5.64 1.72
N THR A 130 -4.73 5.46 0.81
CA THR A 130 -4.59 6.26 -0.41
C THR A 130 -4.62 5.34 -1.62
N PHE A 131 -5.47 5.63 -2.58
CA PHE A 131 -5.51 4.99 -3.89
C PHE A 131 -4.82 5.88 -4.93
N CYS A 132 -4.17 5.24 -5.90
CA CYS A 132 -3.49 5.89 -7.02
C CYS A 132 -3.79 5.09 -8.28
N LEU A 133 -4.39 5.73 -9.28
CA LEU A 133 -4.49 5.22 -10.65
C LEU A 133 -3.39 5.87 -11.48
N TYR A 134 -2.53 5.05 -12.08
CA TYR A 134 -1.37 5.53 -12.81
C TYR A 134 -1.74 6.07 -14.19
N ASP A 135 -1.34 7.31 -14.43
CA ASP A 135 -1.02 7.82 -15.78
C ASP A 135 0.20 7.05 -16.33
N GLN A 136 0.01 6.38 -17.47
CA GLN A 136 0.98 5.53 -18.16
C GLN A 136 1.77 6.29 -19.25
N THR A 137 1.86 7.62 -19.13
CA THR A 137 2.68 8.50 -19.96
C THR A 137 3.82 9.12 -19.15
N PRO A 138 4.83 9.74 -19.81
CA PRO A 138 5.88 10.48 -19.12
C PRO A 138 5.36 11.66 -18.28
N ALA A 139 4.11 12.10 -18.47
CA ALA A 139 3.53 13.21 -17.71
C ALA A 139 3.23 12.84 -16.25
N GLN A 140 3.08 11.55 -15.92
CA GLN A 140 2.85 11.04 -14.57
C GLN A 140 1.73 11.76 -13.79
N ARG A 141 0.67 12.20 -14.48
CA ARG A 141 -0.49 12.88 -13.87
C ARG A 141 -1.46 11.88 -13.27
N HIS A 142 -0.99 11.12 -12.28
CA HIS A 142 -1.77 10.08 -11.62
C HIS A 142 -3.02 10.64 -10.92
N ILE A 143 -4.11 9.87 -10.92
CA ILE A 143 -5.31 10.19 -10.14
C ILE A 143 -5.14 9.61 -8.75
N ILE A 144 -5.09 10.48 -7.75
CA ILE A 144 -4.83 10.10 -6.35
C ILE A 144 -5.96 10.60 -5.49
N ASP A 145 -6.52 9.70 -4.68
CA ASP A 145 -7.50 10.08 -3.67
C ASP A 145 -7.34 9.20 -2.42
N SER A 146 -7.78 9.69 -1.27
CA SER A 146 -7.54 9.05 0.01
C SER A 146 -8.69 9.24 0.98
N PHE A 147 -8.83 8.29 1.90
CA PHE A 147 -9.80 8.40 2.99
C PHE A 147 -9.15 8.01 4.32
N ARG A 148 -9.70 8.53 5.42
CA ARG A 148 -9.41 8.03 6.77
C ARG A 148 -10.55 7.11 7.21
N PRO A 149 -10.26 5.90 7.68
CA PRO A 149 -11.26 4.98 8.20
C PRO A 149 -12.15 5.61 9.27
N ASP A 150 -13.47 5.42 9.17
CA ASP A 150 -14.39 5.74 10.26
C ASP A 150 -14.33 4.61 11.31
N ILE A 151 -13.74 4.89 12.46
CA ILE A 151 -13.57 3.92 13.55
C ILE A 151 -14.88 3.40 14.15
N LYS A 152 -16.03 4.03 13.85
CA LYS A 152 -17.35 3.54 14.24
C LYS A 152 -17.93 2.54 13.23
N SER A 153 -17.40 2.51 12.02
CA SER A 153 -17.86 1.60 10.95
C SER A 153 -17.43 0.16 11.23
N ASN A 154 -18.33 -0.78 10.95
CA ASN A 154 -18.04 -2.21 10.98
C ASN A 154 -16.96 -2.62 9.96
N SER A 155 -16.74 -1.81 8.91
CA SER A 155 -15.73 -2.05 7.87
C SER A 155 -14.29 -2.12 8.42
N PHE A 156 -14.04 -1.44 9.54
CA PHE A 156 -12.69 -1.28 10.11
C PHE A 156 -12.54 -1.88 11.50
N GLN A 157 -13.56 -2.59 12.00
CA GLN A 157 -13.42 -3.37 13.23
C GLN A 157 -12.55 -4.60 13.01
N ARG A 158 -12.13 -5.25 14.09
CA ARG A 158 -11.45 -6.54 14.02
C ARG A 158 -12.31 -7.54 13.22
N PRO A 159 -11.79 -8.13 12.12
CA PRO A 159 -12.54 -9.07 11.32
C PRO A 159 -13.10 -10.25 12.13
N ARG A 160 -14.35 -10.59 11.88
CA ARG A 160 -15.04 -11.77 12.44
C ARG A 160 -15.39 -12.80 11.36
N SER A 161 -15.18 -12.44 10.10
CA SER A 161 -15.38 -13.22 8.90
C SER A 161 -14.19 -12.99 7.97
N GLU A 162 -14.05 -13.79 6.92
CA GLU A 162 -12.95 -13.69 5.96
C GLU A 162 -12.71 -12.25 5.47
N MET A 163 -13.79 -11.49 5.29
CA MET A 163 -13.77 -10.08 4.92
C MET A 163 -14.74 -9.25 5.74
N ASN A 164 -14.33 -8.02 6.02
CA ASN A 164 -15.24 -6.96 6.43
C ASN A 164 -15.99 -6.36 5.22
N ILE A 165 -17.00 -5.54 5.52
CA ILE A 165 -17.68 -4.72 4.52
C ILE A 165 -16.68 -3.78 3.86
N ALA A 166 -16.69 -3.72 2.53
CA ALA A 166 -15.80 -2.86 1.76
C ALA A 166 -16.11 -1.38 1.99
N SER A 167 -15.09 -0.54 2.14
CA SER A 167 -15.23 0.91 2.34
C SER A 167 -14.17 1.67 1.55
N GLY A 168 -14.52 2.81 0.96
CA GLY A 168 -13.63 3.54 0.06
C GLY A 168 -14.33 4.69 -0.65
N ILE A 169 -14.01 4.88 -1.93
CA ILE A 169 -14.31 6.10 -2.69
C ILE A 169 -15.22 5.73 -3.87
N PRO A 170 -16.55 5.95 -3.74
CA PRO A 170 -17.50 5.67 -4.82
C PRO A 170 -17.21 6.48 -6.09
N LYS A 171 -16.83 7.74 -5.97
CA LYS A 171 -16.56 8.64 -7.11
C LYS A 171 -15.06 8.84 -7.31
N PHE A 172 -14.31 7.75 -7.52
CA PHE A 172 -12.85 7.82 -7.57
C PHE A 172 -12.32 8.41 -8.89
N CYS A 173 -12.79 7.92 -10.04
CA CYS A 173 -12.39 8.44 -11.35
C CYS A 173 -13.61 8.55 -12.27
N PRO A 174 -13.92 9.72 -12.85
CA PRO A 174 -15.03 9.84 -13.80
C PRO A 174 -14.85 8.92 -15.00
N LEU A 175 -15.91 8.24 -15.42
CA LEU A 175 -15.85 7.37 -16.60
C LEU A 175 -15.53 8.17 -17.87
N SER A 176 -15.96 9.43 -17.94
CA SER A 176 -15.64 10.34 -19.04
C SER A 176 -14.14 10.64 -19.18
N VAL A 177 -13.31 10.33 -18.19
CA VAL A 177 -11.84 10.40 -18.29
C VAL A 177 -11.28 9.10 -18.86
N ILE A 178 -11.82 7.95 -18.44
CA ILE A 178 -11.37 6.62 -18.87
C ILE A 178 -11.84 6.28 -20.29
N GLN A 179 -12.99 6.82 -20.71
CA GLN A 179 -13.60 6.52 -22.01
C GLN A 179 -13.08 7.41 -23.16
N GLN A 180 -12.10 8.28 -22.89
CA GLN A 180 -11.49 9.12 -23.93
C GLN A 180 -10.62 8.27 -24.86
N GLU A 181 -10.58 8.63 -26.16
CA GLU A 181 -9.77 7.91 -27.15
C GLU A 181 -8.26 7.95 -26.83
N ASP A 182 -7.78 9.05 -26.24
CA ASP A 182 -6.39 9.22 -25.76
C ASP A 182 -6.28 8.98 -24.24
N ASN A 183 -6.90 7.91 -23.74
CA ASN A 183 -6.88 7.60 -22.31
C ASN A 183 -5.46 7.17 -21.86
N VAL A 184 -4.84 8.04 -21.08
CA VAL A 184 -3.50 7.83 -20.51
C VAL A 184 -3.46 6.81 -19.35
N TYR A 185 -4.61 6.46 -18.77
CA TYR A 185 -4.72 5.57 -17.61
C TYR A 185 -4.98 4.11 -17.98
N VAL A 186 -5.47 3.84 -19.20
CA VAL A 186 -5.66 2.48 -19.73
C VAL A 186 -4.97 2.38 -21.08
N ARG A 187 -3.87 1.64 -21.14
CA ARG A 187 -3.08 1.40 -22.36
C ARG A 187 -2.87 -0.09 -22.50
N ASP A 188 -2.90 -0.60 -23.73
CA ASP A 188 -2.74 -2.03 -24.04
C ASP A 188 -3.69 -2.91 -23.20
N ASP A 189 -4.95 -2.48 -23.12
CA ASP A 189 -6.02 -3.11 -22.31
C ASP A 189 -5.63 -3.33 -20.84
N THR A 190 -4.77 -2.45 -20.31
CA THR A 190 -4.20 -2.60 -18.98
C THR A 190 -4.29 -1.30 -18.18
N MET A 191 -4.69 -1.42 -16.91
CA MET A 191 -4.65 -0.33 -15.94
C MET A 191 -3.86 -0.73 -14.70
N PHE A 192 -3.17 0.24 -14.09
CA PHE A 192 -2.36 0.04 -12.89
C PHE A 192 -2.95 0.82 -11.72
N ILE A 193 -3.29 0.11 -10.65
CA ILE A 193 -3.81 0.70 -9.42
C ILE A 193 -2.87 0.37 -8.27
N LYS A 194 -2.46 1.40 -7.53
CA LYS A 194 -1.70 1.26 -6.28
C LYS A 194 -2.52 1.73 -5.10
N ILE A 195 -2.35 1.00 -4.01
CA ILE A 195 -2.88 1.36 -2.70
C ILE A 195 -1.72 1.53 -1.74
N ARG A 196 -1.79 2.60 -0.93
CA ARG A 196 -0.85 2.87 0.15
C ARG A 196 -1.62 3.04 1.45
N VAL A 197 -1.22 2.28 2.45
CA VAL A 197 -1.65 2.50 3.83
C VAL A 197 -0.57 3.30 4.54
N ASN A 198 -0.95 4.43 5.10
CA ASN A 198 -0.04 5.30 5.84
C ASN A 198 0.00 4.87 7.31
N PHE A 199 1.13 4.27 7.70
CA PHE A 199 1.46 3.91 9.07
C PHE A 199 2.33 4.96 9.78
N ASP A 200 2.58 6.11 9.15
CA ASP A 200 3.51 7.16 9.59
C ASP A 200 3.02 7.93 10.84
N ASP A 201 1.81 7.66 11.34
CA ASP A 201 1.36 8.04 12.70
C ASP A 201 2.17 7.29 13.81
N MET A 202 3.22 6.56 13.45
CA MET A 202 4.22 5.96 14.33
C MET A 202 5.10 7.03 15.01
N PRO A 203 5.31 6.97 16.34
CA PRO A 203 6.21 7.89 17.03
C PRO A 203 7.64 7.80 16.47
N LYS A 204 8.21 8.94 16.08
CA LYS A 204 9.57 9.04 15.53
C LYS A 204 10.65 8.47 16.46
N THR A 205 10.37 8.42 17.76
CA THR A 205 11.23 7.77 18.79
C THR A 205 11.47 6.29 18.54
N LEU A 206 10.61 5.63 17.75
CA LEU A 206 10.70 4.21 17.44
C LEU A 206 11.46 3.92 16.14
N LEU A 207 11.86 4.94 15.37
CA LEU A 207 12.55 4.79 14.09
C LEU A 207 13.82 3.93 14.17
N PRO A 208 14.70 4.03 15.20
CA PRO A 208 15.87 3.16 15.32
C PRO A 208 15.54 1.67 15.51
N TYR A 209 14.29 1.36 15.86
CA TYR A 209 13.78 0.03 16.20
C TYR A 209 12.75 -0.48 15.17
N ALA A 210 12.42 0.33 14.16
CA ALA A 210 11.32 0.12 13.23
C ALA A 210 11.42 -1.21 12.45
N LEU A 211 12.64 -1.71 12.21
CA LEU A 211 12.90 -2.95 11.46
C LEU A 211 12.36 -4.22 12.15
N CYS A 212 12.09 -4.16 13.45
CA CYS A 212 11.53 -5.27 14.22
C CYS A 212 10.10 -4.97 14.72
N LEU A 213 9.59 -3.76 14.45
CA LEU A 213 8.32 -3.30 14.97
C LEU A 213 7.28 -3.32 13.88
N ASN A 214 6.32 -4.23 14.05
CA ASN A 214 5.12 -4.19 13.25
C ASN A 214 4.30 -2.94 13.63
N PRO A 215 4.08 -1.98 12.69
CA PRO A 215 3.40 -0.71 13.00
C PRO A 215 1.91 -0.89 13.32
N GLY A 216 1.36 -2.07 13.02
CA GLY A 216 0.01 -2.46 13.40
C GLY A 216 -0.13 -2.87 14.87
N LEU A 217 0.96 -3.05 15.63
CA LEU A 217 0.86 -3.43 17.05
C LEU A 217 0.35 -2.27 17.94
N PRO A 218 -0.31 -2.56 19.08
CA PRO A 218 -0.62 -1.57 20.10
C PRO A 218 0.61 -0.79 20.56
N LEU A 219 0.41 0.48 20.91
CA LEU A 219 1.52 1.39 21.24
C LEU A 219 2.39 0.88 22.41
N HIS A 220 1.76 0.35 23.47
CA HIS A 220 2.48 -0.16 24.64
C HIS A 220 3.35 -1.39 24.31
N VAL A 221 2.86 -2.31 23.47
CA VAL A 221 3.63 -3.48 23.00
C VAL A 221 4.85 -3.02 22.20
N ARG A 222 4.66 -2.03 21.31
CA ARG A 222 5.77 -1.45 20.56
C ARG A 222 6.81 -0.82 21.48
N GLN A 223 6.37 -0.10 22.52
CA GLN A 223 7.26 0.51 23.52
C GLN A 223 8.04 -0.55 24.32
N GLU A 224 7.39 -1.64 24.75
CA GLU A 224 8.07 -2.72 25.46
C GLU A 224 9.13 -3.41 24.58
N MET A 225 8.79 -3.70 23.32
CA MET A 225 9.74 -4.27 22.36
C MET A 225 10.94 -3.36 22.14
N VAL A 226 10.71 -2.04 22.10
CA VAL A 226 11.76 -1.02 21.99
C VAL A 226 12.66 -1.02 23.22
N GLU A 227 12.09 -1.04 24.42
CA GLU A 227 12.87 -1.10 25.66
C GLU A 227 13.71 -2.38 25.75
N LYS A 228 13.13 -3.53 25.36
CA LYS A 228 13.83 -4.81 25.34
C LYS A 228 14.98 -4.81 24.33
N GLU A 229 14.76 -4.26 23.14
CA GLU A 229 15.80 -4.13 22.13
C GLU A 229 16.91 -3.15 22.54
N ALA A 230 16.54 -2.02 23.16
CA ALA A 230 17.50 -1.07 23.73
C ALA A 230 18.35 -1.71 24.83
N LYS A 231 17.74 -2.49 25.74
CA LYS A 231 18.45 -3.26 26.76
C LYS A 231 19.38 -4.32 26.14
N ARG A 232 18.94 -5.01 25.09
CA ARG A 232 19.75 -6.01 24.35
C ARG A 232 21.00 -5.36 23.76
N ARG A 233 20.86 -4.24 23.08
CA ARG A 233 21.99 -3.51 22.46
C ARG A 233 22.98 -2.96 23.49
N LYS A 234 22.49 -2.47 24.63
CA LYS A 234 23.34 -2.02 25.75
C LYS A 234 24.14 -3.13 26.43
N LYS A 235 23.71 -4.39 26.33
CA LYS A 235 24.46 -5.56 26.84
C LYS A 235 25.47 -6.10 25.84
N ALA A 236 25.38 -5.71 24.58
CA ALA A 236 26.17 -6.24 23.47
C ALA A 236 27.33 -5.31 23.05
N GLY A 237 27.45 -4.13 23.66
CA GLY A 237 28.57 -3.21 23.53
C GLY A 237 29.17 -2.93 24.90
#